data_AF-A0A9D7RH77-F1
#
_entry.id   AF-A0A9D7RH77-F1
#
_cell.length_a   1.000
_cell.length_b   1.000
_cell.length_c   1.000
_cell.angle_alpha   90.00
_cell.angle_beta   90.00
_cell.angle_gamma   90.00
#
_symmetry.space_group_name_H-M   'P 1'
#
loop_
_entity.id
_entity.type
_entity.pdbx_description
1 polymer ?
#
loop_
_entity_poly.entity_id
_entity_poly.type
_entity_poly.pdbx_seq_one_letter_code
_entity_poly.pdbx_strand_id
1 'polypeptide(L)'
;MPTVPLSPPYLRKVIDIEMDQEVVTREGIRSAEVKITYKVEGKDMVKQVRLNPKGGLLTTQIEVLLPVPSINPTPTYDYEITWMLNNGTTKVSPKKSSSNLVIFADQM
;
A
#
# COMPACT_ATOMS: atom_id res chain seq x y z
N MET A 1 4.65 -8.29 42.71
CA MET A 1 5.14 -8.73 41.39
C MET A 1 4.96 -7.55 40.44
N PRO A 2 6.00 -7.07 39.74
CA PRO A 2 5.77 -6.05 38.72
C PRO A 2 5.06 -6.72 37.54
N THR A 3 3.82 -6.33 37.30
CA THR A 3 3.06 -6.69 36.12
C THR A 3 3.70 -5.95 34.94
N VAL A 4 4.38 -6.64 34.03
CA VAL A 4 4.81 -6.05 32.76
C VAL A 4 3.61 -6.16 31.82
N PRO A 5 2.91 -5.06 31.48
CA PRO A 5 1.95 -5.11 30.38
C PRO A 5 2.75 -5.37 29.10
N LEU A 6 2.71 -6.60 28.60
CA LEU A 6 3.24 -6.98 27.29
C LEU A 6 2.33 -6.40 26.21
N SER A 7 2.48 -5.12 25.91
CA SER A 7 1.87 -4.53 24.73
C SER A 7 2.38 -5.25 23.48
N PRO A 8 1.52 -5.53 22.47
CA PRO A 8 1.94 -6.18 21.24
C PRO A 8 3.08 -5.41 20.55
N PRO A 9 4.12 -6.08 20.04
CA PRO A 9 5.24 -5.41 19.37
C PRO A 9 4.86 -4.83 17.99
N TYR A 10 3.69 -5.19 17.46
CA TYR A 10 3.17 -4.70 16.18
C TYR A 10 1.75 -4.19 16.33
N LEU A 11 1.44 -3.12 15.60
CA LEU A 11 0.11 -2.57 15.46
C LEU A 11 -0.42 -2.88 14.07
N ARG A 12 -1.69 -3.28 14.02
CA ARG A 12 -2.45 -3.30 12.78
C ARG A 12 -2.61 -1.87 12.28
N LYS A 13 -2.27 -1.66 11.01
CA LYS A 13 -2.53 -0.41 10.29
C LYS A 13 -3.30 -0.73 9.03
N VAL A 14 -4.22 0.15 8.67
CA VAL A 14 -4.96 0.06 7.42
C VAL A 14 -4.37 1.11 6.49
N ILE A 15 -4.01 0.70 5.28
CA ILE A 15 -3.55 1.57 4.22
C ILE A 15 -4.69 1.66 3.21
N ASP A 16 -5.22 2.86 3.05
CA ASP A 16 -6.19 3.20 2.01
C ASP A 16 -5.45 3.34 0.67
N ILE A 17 -6.01 2.73 -0.36
CA ILE A 17 -5.47 2.79 -1.71
C ILE A 17 -6.57 3.32 -2.60
N GLU A 18 -6.30 4.43 -3.26
CA GLU A 18 -7.31 5.22 -3.95
C GLU A 18 -6.82 5.60 -5.34
N MET A 19 -7.76 5.83 -6.24
CA MET A 19 -7.52 6.41 -7.55
C MET A 19 -8.55 7.50 -7.82
N ASP A 20 -8.08 8.62 -8.35
CA ASP A 20 -8.95 9.65 -8.88
C ASP A 20 -9.48 9.25 -10.28
N GLN A 21 -10.81 9.32 -10.47
CA GLN A 21 -11.46 8.93 -11.72
C GLN A 21 -11.05 9.84 -12.90
N GLU A 22 -10.84 11.13 -12.67
CA GLU A 22 -10.41 12.08 -13.69
C GLU A 22 -8.98 11.75 -14.13
N VAL A 23 -8.09 11.47 -13.18
CA VAL A 23 -6.69 11.09 -13.46
C VAL A 23 -6.63 9.74 -14.20
N VAL A 24 -7.37 8.73 -13.72
CA VAL A 24 -7.47 7.43 -14.40
C VAL A 24 -7.87 7.57 -15.86
N THR A 25 -8.84 8.45 -16.13
CA THR A 25 -9.34 8.70 -17.50
C THR A 25 -8.28 9.42 -18.33
N ARG A 26 -7.66 10.47 -17.78
CA ARG A 26 -6.61 11.26 -18.45
C ARG A 26 -5.37 10.43 -18.79
N GLU A 27 -4.90 9.62 -17.84
CA GLU A 27 -3.69 8.80 -17.98
C GLU A 27 -3.96 7.46 -18.69
N GLY A 28 -5.22 7.15 -18.99
CA GLY A 28 -5.62 5.92 -19.67
C GLY A 28 -5.33 4.66 -18.85
N ILE A 29 -5.50 4.72 -17.52
CA ILE A 29 -5.29 3.59 -16.61
C ILE A 29 -6.46 2.60 -16.78
N ARG A 30 -6.15 1.37 -17.16
CA ARG A 30 -7.12 0.28 -17.20
C ARG A 30 -7.27 -0.42 -15.86
N SER A 31 -6.15 -0.61 -15.16
CA SER A 31 -6.10 -1.11 -13.79
C SER A 31 -4.75 -0.77 -13.17
N ALA A 32 -4.73 -0.61 -11.84
CA ALA A 32 -3.51 -0.45 -11.08
C ALA A 32 -3.38 -1.60 -10.09
N GLU A 33 -2.19 -2.16 -9.98
CA GLU A 33 -1.84 -3.16 -8.99
C GLU A 33 -0.83 -2.57 -8.02
N VAL A 34 -1.17 -2.59 -6.73
CA VAL A 34 -0.32 -2.06 -5.67
C VAL A 34 0.24 -3.22 -4.88
N LYS A 35 1.55 -3.36 -4.89
CA LYS A 35 2.29 -4.33 -4.08
C LYS A 35 2.91 -3.60 -2.90
N ILE A 36 2.53 -4.01 -1.69
CA ILE A 36 3.04 -3.49 -0.42
C ILE A 36 3.97 -4.53 0.20
N THR A 37 5.16 -4.11 0.59
CA THR A 37 6.15 -4.93 1.31
C THR A 37 6.44 -4.30 2.66
N TYR A 38 6.36 -5.07 3.73
CA TYR A 38 6.62 -4.60 5.11
C TYR A 38 7.33 -5.69 5.91
N LYS A 39 8.00 -5.32 7.00
CA LYS A 39 8.77 -6.27 7.82
C LYS A 39 8.06 -6.65 9.10
N VAL A 40 8.02 -7.96 9.38
CA VAL A 40 7.61 -8.54 10.66
C VAL A 40 8.71 -9.48 11.12
N GLU A 41 9.30 -9.19 12.28
CA GLU A 41 10.40 -9.98 12.86
C GLU A 41 11.57 -10.20 11.89
N GLY A 42 11.89 -9.15 11.12
CA GLY A 42 12.96 -9.18 10.12
C GLY A 42 12.60 -9.90 8.82
N LYS A 43 11.42 -10.53 8.71
CA LYS A 43 10.93 -11.19 7.50
C LYS A 43 10.11 -10.22 6.66
N ASP A 44 10.34 -10.24 5.35
CA ASP A 44 9.51 -9.50 4.41
C ASP A 44 8.15 -10.17 4.26
N MET A 45 7.11 -9.38 4.49
CA MET A 45 5.71 -9.71 4.26
C MET A 45 5.25 -8.94 3.02
N VAL A 46 4.52 -9.60 2.14
CA VAL A 46 4.01 -8.99 0.90
C VAL A 46 2.50 -9.08 0.88
N LYS A 47 1.85 -7.96 0.54
CA LYS A 47 0.43 -7.90 0.22
C LYS A 47 0.24 -7.19 -1.11
N GLN A 48 -0.79 -7.58 -1.83
CA GLN A 48 -1.05 -7.06 -3.16
C GLN A 48 -2.55 -6.91 -3.36
N VAL A 49 -2.95 -5.80 -3.95
CA VAL A 49 -4.34 -5.56 -4.38
C VAL A 49 -4.33 -4.97 -5.77
N ARG A 50 -5.44 -5.21 -6.48
CA ARG A 50 -5.68 -4.63 -7.79
C ARG A 50 -6.94 -3.78 -7.74
N LEU A 51 -6.81 -2.56 -8.24
CA LEU A 51 -7.92 -1.65 -8.47
C LEU A 51 -8.34 -1.73 -9.95
N ASN A 52 -9.65 -1.67 -10.18
CA ASN A 52 -10.25 -1.83 -11.50
C ASN A 52 -11.31 -0.74 -11.72
N PRO A 53 -10.92 0.41 -12.30
CA PRO A 53 -11.84 1.52 -12.57
C PRO A 53 -13.06 1.12 -13.39
N LYS A 54 -12.90 0.22 -14.37
CA LYS A 54 -14.02 -0.25 -15.20
C LYS A 54 -15.10 -0.98 -14.38
N GLY A 55 -14.71 -1.62 -13.28
CA GLY A 55 -15.63 -2.26 -12.35
C GLY A 55 -16.13 -1.33 -11.22
N GLY A 56 -15.79 -0.04 -11.26
CA GLY A 56 -16.10 0.93 -10.20
C GLY A 56 -15.21 0.79 -8.96
N LEU A 57 -14.19 -0.07 -8.98
CA LEU A 57 -13.29 -0.28 -7.85
C LEU A 57 -12.13 0.73 -7.93
N LEU A 58 -12.40 1.94 -7.45
CA LEU A 58 -11.43 3.04 -7.35
C LEU A 58 -10.74 3.11 -5.98
N THR A 59 -11.30 2.46 -4.97
CA THR A 59 -10.76 2.45 -3.61
C THR A 59 -10.70 1.03 -3.06
N THR A 60 -9.70 0.75 -2.23
CA THR A 60 -9.57 -0.50 -1.49
C THR A 60 -8.69 -0.29 -0.26
N GLN A 61 -8.64 -1.27 0.63
CA GLN A 61 -7.85 -1.23 1.85
C GLN A 61 -6.94 -2.45 1.96
N ILE A 62 -5.71 -2.22 2.43
CA ILE A 62 -4.80 -3.29 2.84
C ILE A 62 -4.48 -3.11 4.33
N GLU A 63 -4.66 -4.17 5.10
CA GLU A 63 -4.15 -4.22 6.46
C GLU A 63 -2.68 -4.66 6.47
N VAL A 64 -1.82 -3.96 7.20
CA VAL A 64 -0.43 -4.34 7.45
C VAL A 64 -0.15 -4.40 8.95
N LEU A 65 0.93 -5.07 9.32
CA LEU A 65 1.45 -5.06 10.69
C LEU A 65 2.73 -4.25 10.71
N LEU A 66 2.71 -3.11 11.40
CA LEU A 66 3.87 -2.23 11.55
C LEU A 66 4.37 -2.24 13.00
N PRO A 67 5.68 -2.15 13.25
CA PRO A 67 6.20 -2.11 14.62
C PRO A 67 5.60 -0.94 15.42
N VAL A 68 5.45 -1.13 16.73
CA VAL A 68 5.11 -0.02 17.62
C VAL A 68 6.20 1.07 17.59
N PRO A 69 5.85 2.34 17.84
CA PRO A 69 6.82 3.44 17.88
C PRO A 69 8.00 3.22 18.85
N SER A 70 7.81 2.46 19.92
CA SER A 70 8.87 2.12 20.88
C SER A 70 9.91 1.13 20.33
N ILE A 71 9.59 0.40 19.25
CA ILE A 71 10.52 -0.51 18.54
C ILE A 71 11.10 0.19 17.32
N ASN A 72 10.26 0.90 16.55
CA ASN A 72 10.68 1.72 15.43
C ASN A 72 9.92 3.06 15.48
N PRO A 73 10.60 4.20 15.76
CA PRO A 73 9.95 5.50 15.87
C PRO A 73 9.22 5.96 14.60
N THR A 74 9.68 5.50 13.43
CA THR A 74 9.13 5.83 12.12
C THR A 74 8.91 4.54 11.33
N PRO A 75 7.87 3.75 11.68
CA PRO A 75 7.62 2.50 10.98
C PRO A 75 7.17 2.81 9.56
N THR A 76 7.88 2.23 8.59
CA THR A 76 7.60 2.37 7.17
C THR A 76 7.22 1.04 6.54
N TYR A 77 6.56 1.13 5.39
CA TYR A 77 6.42 0.05 4.44
C TYR A 77 6.93 0.55 3.08
N ASP A 78 7.21 -0.40 2.20
CA ASP A 78 7.54 -0.11 0.82
C ASP A 78 6.36 -0.47 -0.07
N TYR A 79 6.21 0.24 -1.19
CA TYR A 79 5.23 -0.11 -2.20
C TYR A 79 5.73 0.15 -3.63
N GLU A 80 5.14 -0.59 -4.56
CA GLU A 80 5.31 -0.47 -6.00
C GLU A 80 3.92 -0.49 -6.64
N ILE A 81 3.72 0.32 -7.67
CA ILE A 81 2.48 0.36 -8.45
C ILE A 81 2.77 -0.12 -9.86
N THR A 82 2.02 -1.11 -10.32
CA THR A 82 2.03 -1.55 -11.72
C THR A 82 0.74 -1.10 -12.39
N TRP A 83 0.85 -0.23 -13.38
CA TRP A 83 -0.28 0.24 -14.19
C TRP A 83 -0.39 -0.56 -15.46
N MET A 84 -1.55 -1.15 -15.69
CA MET A 84 -1.94 -1.66 -17.01
C MET A 84 -2.76 -0.57 -17.70
N LEU A 85 -2.34 -0.18 -18.90
CA LEU A 85 -2.95 0.93 -19.64
C LEU A 85 -3.93 0.44 -20.71
N ASN A 86 -4.82 1.33 -21.15
CA ASN A 86 -5.84 1.04 -22.14
C ASN A 86 -5.27 0.64 -23.51
N ASN A 87 -4.06 1.12 -23.84
CA ASN A 87 -3.35 0.76 -25.07
C ASN A 87 -2.63 -0.61 -24.99
N GLY A 88 -2.77 -1.34 -23.88
CA GLY A 88 -2.17 -2.65 -23.67
C GLY A 88 -0.74 -2.62 -23.13
N THR A 89 -0.15 -1.45 -22.89
CA THR A 89 1.19 -1.36 -22.27
C THR A 89 1.11 -1.39 -20.74
N THR A 90 2.24 -1.70 -20.11
CA THR A 90 2.41 -1.70 -18.66
C THR A 90 3.47 -0.70 -18.27
N LYS A 91 3.23 0.05 -17.19
CA LYS A 91 4.24 0.89 -16.51
C LYS A 91 4.38 0.43 -15.07
N VAL A 92 5.58 0.58 -14.51
CA VAL A 92 5.87 0.21 -13.11
C VAL A 92 6.52 1.40 -12.42
N SER A 93 6.05 1.74 -11.23
CA SER A 93 6.66 2.78 -10.40
C SER A 93 8.02 2.29 -9.90
N PRO A 94 8.95 3.20 -9.55
CA PRO A 94 10.03 2.82 -8.66
C PRO A 94 9.44 2.33 -7.32
N LYS A 95 10.23 1.55 -6.58
CA LYS A 95 9.93 1.20 -5.19
C LYS A 95 9.97 2.46 -4.32
N LYS A 96 8.87 2.75 -3.63
CA LYS A 96 8.70 3.92 -2.76
C LYS A 96 8.58 3.46 -1.30
N SER A 97 9.26 4.13 -0.37
CA SER A 97 9.10 3.88 1.07
C SER A 97 8.20 4.97 1.68
N SER A 98 7.28 4.57 2.57
CA SER A 98 6.26 5.46 3.12
C SER A 98 5.84 5.06 4.53
N SER A 99 5.46 6.05 5.33
CA SER A 99 4.74 5.89 6.60
C SER A 99 3.29 6.39 6.51
N ASN A 100 2.89 6.96 5.37
CA ASN A 100 1.52 7.44 5.14
C ASN A 100 0.55 6.27 5.05
N LEU A 101 -0.68 6.44 5.50
CA LEU A 101 -1.71 5.41 5.43
C LEU A 101 -2.60 5.54 4.19
N VAL A 102 -2.18 6.33 3.19
CA VAL A 102 -2.87 6.49 1.91
C VAL A 102 -1.87 6.33 0.77
N ILE A 103 -2.26 5.59 -0.27
CA ILE A 103 -1.53 5.47 -1.54
C ILE A 103 -2.46 5.91 -2.67
N PHE A 104 -2.06 6.96 -3.40
CA PHE A 104 -2.70 7.35 -4.64
C PHE A 104 -2.15 6.50 -5.79
N ALA A 105 -2.91 5.47 -6.17
CA ALA A 105 -2.53 4.48 -7.16
C ALA A 105 -2.66 4.97 -8.61
N ASP A 106 -3.15 6.19 -8.82
CA ASP A 106 -3.27 6.86 -10.12
C ASP A 106 -2.07 7.79 -10.44
N GLN A 107 -1.15 7.99 -9.50
CA GLN A 107 0.04 8.84 -9.69
C GLN A 107 1.21 8.07 -10.32
N MET A 108 1.30 8.11 -11.66
CA MET A 108 2.41 7.56 -12.45
C MET A 108 3.74 8.28 -12.25
#